data_AF-A0A9E0TBX0-F1
#
_entry.id   AF-A0A9E0TBX0-F1
#
_cell.length_a   1.000
_cell.length_b   1.000
_cell.length_c   1.000
_cell.angle_alpha   90.00
_cell.angle_beta   90.00
_cell.angle_gamma   90.00
#
_symmetry.space_group_name_H-M   'P 1'
#
loop_
_entity.id
_entity.type
_entity.pdbx_description
1 polymer ?
#
loop_
_entity_poly.entity_id
_entity_poly.type
_entity_poly.pdbx_seq_one_letter_code
_entity_poly.pdbx_strand_id
1 'polypeptide(L)'
;MRRRRRTILRGVWLALGDADVRALLGLTLSLIVGAAFFYHWVEGWRLLDAAYFAVVTMATVGYGDFAPKTDAGKLFTIAYLFCGIGLFVATVTALAERILAQRDREP
;
A
#
# COMPACT_ATOMS: atom_id res chain seq x y z
N MET A 1 -16.96 12.44 -26.11
CA MET A 1 -15.83 12.14 -25.19
C MET A 1 -16.12 12.24 -23.67
N ARG A 2 -17.18 12.92 -23.19
CA ARG A 2 -17.46 13.05 -21.73
C ARG A 2 -18.03 11.81 -21.01
N ARG A 3 -18.50 10.77 -21.71
CA ARG A 3 -19.13 9.58 -21.09
C ARG A 3 -18.14 8.56 -20.51
N ARG A 4 -16.90 8.49 -21.03
CA ARG A 4 -15.89 7.48 -20.66
C ARG A 4 -15.26 7.68 -19.27
N ARG A 5 -15.30 8.90 -18.73
CA ARG A 5 -14.70 9.25 -17.41
C ARG A 5 -15.53 8.73 -16.22
N ARG A 6 -16.82 8.43 -16.41
CA ARG A 6 -17.70 7.94 -15.34
C ARG A 6 -17.55 6.43 -15.08
N THR A 7 -16.94 5.70 -16.01
CA THR A 7 -16.80 4.23 -15.96
C THR A 7 -15.69 3.77 -15.01
N ILE A 8 -14.50 4.40 -15.08
CA ILE A 8 -13.35 4.03 -14.23
C ILE A 8 -13.63 4.30 -12.76
N LEU A 9 -14.25 5.45 -12.45
CA LEU A 9 -14.63 5.80 -11.08
C LEU A 9 -15.64 4.83 -10.49
N ARG A 10 -16.60 4.33 -11.29
CA ARG A 10 -17.53 3.29 -10.85
C ARG A 10 -16.84 1.96 -10.62
N GLY A 11 -15.89 1.59 -11.48
CA GLY A 11 -15.16 0.34 -11.32
C GLY A 11 -14.33 0.31 -10.02
N VAL A 12 -13.58 1.36 -9.74
CA VAL A 12 -12.86 1.51 -8.46
C VAL A 12 -13.83 1.48 -7.28
N TRP A 13 -14.96 2.16 -7.38
CA TRP A 13 -15.97 2.19 -6.30
C TRP A 13 -16.59 0.82 -6.03
N LEU A 14 -16.84 0.03 -7.08
CA LEU A 14 -17.34 -1.33 -6.97
C LEU A 14 -16.27 -2.31 -6.46
N ALA A 15 -15.01 -2.13 -6.85
CA ALA A 15 -13.89 -2.94 -6.37
C ALA A 15 -13.64 -2.72 -4.87
N LEU A 16 -13.77 -1.48 -4.41
CA LEU A 16 -13.73 -1.11 -2.99
C LEU A 16 -14.96 -1.58 -2.20
N GLY A 17 -16.03 -1.97 -2.88
CA GLY A 17 -17.22 -2.57 -2.26
C GLY A 17 -17.02 -4.01 -1.83
N ASP A 18 -15.99 -4.69 -2.33
CA ASP A 18 -15.67 -6.07 -1.98
C ASP A 18 -15.04 -6.15 -0.59
N ALA A 19 -15.53 -7.08 0.24
CA ALA A 19 -15.07 -7.26 1.60
C ALA A 19 -13.58 -7.67 1.66
N ASP A 20 -13.13 -8.49 0.72
CA ASP A 20 -11.76 -9.01 0.68
C ASP A 20 -10.77 -7.89 0.33
N VAL A 21 -11.08 -7.11 -0.71
CA VAL A 21 -10.26 -5.96 -1.13
C VAL A 21 -10.19 -4.92 -0.02
N ARG A 22 -11.33 -4.63 0.62
CA ARG A 22 -11.36 -3.67 1.74
C ARG A 22 -10.56 -4.16 2.94
N ALA A 23 -10.60 -5.45 3.26
CA ALA A 23 -9.81 -6.02 4.35
C ALA A 23 -8.31 -5.94 4.06
N LEU A 24 -7.89 -6.36 2.85
CA LEU A 24 -6.49 -6.31 2.41
C LEU A 24 -5.94 -4.86 2.38
N LEU A 25 -6.72 -3.92 1.84
CA LEU A 25 -6.37 -2.51 1.87
C LEU A 25 -6.27 -1.96 3.30
N GLY A 26 -7.24 -2.29 4.15
CA GLY A 26 -7.24 -1.84 5.54
C GLY A 26 -6.01 -2.35 6.31
N LEU A 27 -5.67 -3.62 6.15
CA LEU A 27 -4.48 -4.23 6.76
C LEU A 27 -3.20 -3.58 6.23
N THR A 28 -3.08 -3.38 4.91
CA THR A 28 -1.91 -2.75 4.28
C THR A 28 -1.72 -1.32 4.80
N LEU A 29 -2.80 -0.54 4.84
CA LEU A 29 -2.76 0.83 5.37
C LEU A 29 -2.40 0.85 6.86
N SER A 30 -2.90 -0.10 7.65
CA SER A 30 -2.55 -0.19 9.06
C SER A 30 -1.05 -0.45 9.29
N LEU A 31 -0.44 -1.33 8.48
CA LEU A 31 1.01 -1.57 8.52
C LEU A 31 1.80 -0.33 8.12
N ILE A 32 1.40 0.37 7.05
CA ILE A 32 2.07 1.61 6.61
C ILE A 32 2.01 2.68 7.70
N VAL A 33 0.83 2.89 8.30
CA VAL A 33 0.65 3.88 9.37
C VAL A 33 1.48 3.51 10.59
N GLY A 34 1.45 2.24 11.02
CA GLY A 34 2.26 1.75 12.15
C GLY A 34 3.76 1.94 11.90
N ALA A 35 4.23 1.60 10.70
CA ALA A 35 5.62 1.82 10.29
C ALA A 35 5.99 3.30 10.25
N ALA A 36 5.11 4.17 9.74
CA ALA A 36 5.35 5.61 9.69
C ALA A 36 5.54 6.20 11.10
N PHE A 37 4.70 5.82 12.06
CA PHE A 37 4.86 6.24 13.45
C PHE A 37 6.16 5.69 14.07
N PHE A 38 6.49 4.43 13.81
CA PHE A 38 7.73 3.83 14.29
C PHE A 38 8.97 4.58 13.79
N TYR A 39 9.08 4.79 12.46
CA TYR A 39 10.23 5.51 11.89
C TYR A 39 10.26 6.98 12.32
N HIS A 40 9.11 7.64 12.48
CA HIS A 40 9.06 8.99 13.02
C HIS A 40 9.71 9.07 14.41
N TRP A 41 9.40 8.12 15.29
CA TRP A 41 9.92 8.11 16.66
C TRP A 41 11.37 7.62 16.75
N VAL A 42 11.74 6.61 15.97
CA VAL A 42 13.03 5.92 16.08
C VAL A 42 14.10 6.57 15.20
N GLU A 43 13.75 7.00 13.99
CA GLU A 43 14.68 7.64 13.04
C GLU A 43 14.57 9.17 13.03
N GLY A 44 13.58 9.74 13.73
CA GLY A 44 13.37 11.19 13.81
C GLY A 44 12.89 11.84 12.51
N TRP A 45 12.44 11.04 11.54
CA TRP A 45 11.96 11.54 10.25
C TRP A 45 10.59 12.22 10.39
N ARG A 46 10.25 13.14 9.48
CA ARG A 46 8.89 13.69 9.45
C ARG A 46 7.90 12.57 9.14
N LEU A 47 6.68 12.64 9.68
CA LEU A 47 5.69 11.58 9.51
C LEU A 47 5.39 11.25 8.03
N LEU A 48 5.41 12.27 7.16
CA LEU A 48 5.23 12.09 5.72
C LEU A 48 6.41 11.35 5.08
N ASP A 49 7.64 11.68 5.46
CA ASP A 49 8.86 11.03 4.95
C ASP A 49 8.93 9.58 5.43
N ALA A 50 8.52 9.33 6.67
CA ALA A 50 8.40 8.00 7.26
C ALA A 50 7.33 7.14 6.55
N ALA A 51 6.15 7.70 6.28
CA ALA A 51 5.11 7.02 5.51
C ALA A 51 5.55 6.76 4.06
N TYR A 52 6.22 7.73 3.45
CA TYR A 52 6.81 7.60 2.12
C TYR A 52 7.82 6.45 2.07
N PHE A 53 8.77 6.40 3.00
CA PHE A 53 9.73 5.30 3.11
C PHE A 53 9.01 3.96 3.29
N ALA A 54 8.03 3.88 4.20
CA ALA A 54 7.26 2.66 4.45
C ALA A 54 6.59 2.13 3.16
N VAL A 55 5.99 3.01 2.36
CA VAL A 55 5.35 2.65 1.08
C VAL A 55 6.39 2.25 0.04
N VAL A 56 7.42 3.06 -0.18
CA VAL A 56 8.47 2.83 -1.21
C VAL A 56 9.23 1.54 -0.95
N THR A 57 9.53 1.23 0.31
CA THR A 57 10.18 -0.01 0.72
C THR A 57 9.26 -1.21 0.56
N MET A 58 8.00 -1.13 1.01
CA MET A 58 7.04 -2.23 0.86
C MET A 58 6.70 -2.53 -0.61
N ALA A 59 6.62 -1.50 -1.45
CA ALA A 59 6.42 -1.61 -2.88
C ALA A 59 7.69 -2.02 -3.65
N THR A 60 8.81 -2.26 -2.95
CA THR A 60 10.11 -2.63 -3.53
C THR A 60 10.67 -1.62 -4.54
N VAL A 61 10.23 -0.36 -4.47
CA VAL A 61 10.72 0.72 -5.34
C VAL A 61 12.12 1.16 -4.91
N GLY A 62 12.32 1.38 -3.61
CA GLY A 62 13.65 1.56 -3.01
C GLY A 62 14.51 2.68 -3.58
N TYR A 63 14.02 3.92 -3.61
CA TYR A 63 14.77 5.07 -4.16
C TYR A 63 16.11 5.35 -3.45
N GLY A 64 16.26 4.94 -2.18
CA GLY A 64 17.52 5.06 -1.43
C GLY A 64 17.79 6.45 -0.84
N ASP A 65 16.84 7.37 -0.95
CA ASP A 65 16.83 8.70 -0.33
C ASP A 65 16.66 8.63 1.20
N PHE A 66 15.88 7.66 1.68
CA PHE A 66 15.76 7.32 3.11
C PHE A 66 16.23 5.89 3.37
N ALA A 67 16.92 5.70 4.49
CA ALA A 67 17.31 4.37 4.98
C ALA A 67 17.56 4.44 6.50
N PRO A 68 17.04 3.47 7.28
CA PRO A 68 17.18 3.46 8.73
C PRO A 68 18.65 3.45 9.13
N LYS A 69 19.03 4.35 10.04
CA LYS A 69 20.39 4.47 10.54
C LYS A 69 20.53 3.79 11.89
N THR A 70 19.47 3.74 12.67
CA THR A 70 19.44 3.05 13.97
C THR A 70 19.33 1.55 13.79
N ASP A 71 19.87 0.79 14.75
CA ASP A 71 19.78 -0.67 14.71
C ASP A 71 18.35 -1.16 14.94
N ALA A 72 17.57 -0.45 15.76
CA ALA A 72 16.14 -0.70 15.94
C ALA A 72 15.37 -0.46 14.63
N GLY A 73 15.68 0.63 13.91
CA GLY A 73 15.13 0.93 12.58
C GLY A 73 15.40 -0.18 11.58
N LYS A 74 16.64 -0.64 11.48
CA LYS A 74 17.03 -1.75 10.58
C LYS A 74 16.28 -3.04 10.93
N LEU A 75 16.25 -3.43 12.21
CA LEU A 75 15.58 -4.64 12.66
C LEU A 75 14.07 -4.59 12.37
N PHE A 76 13.44 -3.44 12.63
CA PHE A 76 12.05 -3.23 12.30
C PHE A 76 11.81 -3.31 10.78
N THR A 77 12.65 -2.69 9.96
CA THR A 77 12.53 -2.78 8.49
C THR A 77 12.59 -4.22 7.99
N ILE A 78 13.47 -5.06 8.56
CA ILE A 78 13.54 -6.49 8.23
C ILE A 78 12.20 -7.17 8.52
N ALA A 79 11.67 -7.01 9.74
CA ALA A 79 10.39 -7.62 10.12
C ALA A 79 9.22 -7.09 9.29
N TYR A 80 9.19 -5.77 9.07
CA TYR A 80 8.19 -5.07 8.25
C TYR A 80 8.15 -5.60 6.81
N LEU A 81 9.31 -5.89 6.21
CA LEU A 81 9.37 -6.45 4.86
C LEU A 81 8.77 -7.85 4.77
N PHE A 82 9.07 -8.73 5.73
CA PHE A 82 8.51 -10.09 5.77
C PHE A 82 6.98 -10.08 5.89
N CYS A 83 6.42 -9.17 6.69
CA CYS A 83 4.97 -9.04 6.84
C CYS A 83 4.31 -8.27 5.68
N GLY A 84 5.00 -7.26 5.16
CA GLY A 84 4.44 -6.25 4.26
C GLY A 84 4.41 -6.66 2.79
N ILE A 85 5.46 -7.33 2.28
CA ILE A 85 5.55 -7.65 0.84
C ILE A 85 4.39 -8.54 0.40
N GLY A 86 4.14 -9.65 1.11
CA GLY A 86 3.08 -10.59 0.73
C GLY A 86 1.70 -9.94 0.76
N LEU A 87 1.45 -9.12 1.79
CA LEU A 87 0.20 -8.38 1.94
C LEU A 87 0.02 -7.31 0.86
N PHE A 88 1.09 -6.60 0.51
CA PHE A 88 1.06 -5.58 -0.53
C PHE A 88 0.78 -6.21 -1.91
N VAL A 89 1.46 -7.30 -2.24
CA VAL A 89 1.20 -8.05 -3.48
C VAL A 89 -0.23 -8.56 -3.52
N ALA A 90 -0.72 -9.18 -2.43
CA ALA A 90 -2.11 -9.66 -2.35
C ALA A 90 -3.12 -8.52 -2.57
N THR A 91 -2.87 -7.35 -1.98
CA THR A 91 -3.73 -6.18 -2.11
C THR A 91 -3.78 -5.65 -3.54
N VAL A 92 -2.62 -5.53 -4.20
CA VAL A 92 -2.53 -5.07 -5.59
C VAL A 92 -3.18 -6.08 -6.54
N THR A 93 -2.93 -7.38 -6.35
CA THR A 93 -3.54 -8.46 -7.16
C THR A 93 -5.06 -8.45 -7.01
N ALA A 94 -5.58 -8.43 -5.79
CA ALA A 94 -7.01 -8.41 -5.55
C ALA A 94 -7.67 -7.17 -6.17
N LEU A 95 -7.04 -6.00 -6.07
CA LEU A 95 -7.53 -4.79 -6.72
C LEU A 95 -7.54 -4.92 -8.25
N ALA A 96 -6.46 -5.44 -8.84
CA ALA A 96 -6.34 -5.65 -10.28
C ALA A 96 -7.41 -6.62 -10.81
N GLU A 97 -7.61 -7.76 -10.13
CA GLU A 97 -8.62 -8.75 -10.48
C GLU A 97 -10.03 -8.16 -10.46
N ARG A 98 -10.39 -7.39 -9.43
CA ARG A 98 -11.73 -6.77 -9.34
C ARG A 98 -11.96 -5.71 -10.41
N ILE A 99 -10.92 -4.94 -10.77
CA ILE A 99 -11.00 -3.96 -11.85
C ILE A 99 -11.19 -4.66 -13.21
N LEU A 100 -10.43 -5.74 -13.46
CA LEU A 100 -10.53 -6.51 -14.70
C LEU A 100 -11.86 -7.25 -14.82
N ALA A 101 -12.33 -7.89 -13.75
CA ALA A 101 -13.61 -8.59 -13.70
C ALA A 101 -14.82 -7.69 -13.97
N GLN A 102 -14.70 -6.39 -13.73
CA GLN A 102 -15.74 -5.41 -14.07
C GLN A 102 -15.68 -4.97 -15.53
N ARG A 103 -14.48 -4.94 -16.13
CA ARG A 103 -14.30 -4.61 -17.54
C ARG A 103 -14.92 -5.66 -18.44
N ASP A 104 -14.80 -6.93 -18.08
CA ASP A 104 -15.37 -8.03 -18.86
C ASP A 104 -16.91 -8.14 -18.71
N ARG A 105 -17.51 -7.41 -17.76
CA ARG A 105 -18.96 -7.34 -17.54
C ARG A 105 -19.64 -6.15 -18.24
N GLU A 106 -18.87 -5.24 -18.84
CA GLU A 106 -19.43 -4.19 -19.69
C GLU A 106 -19.42 -4.65 -21.17
N PRO A 107 -20.58 -4.86 -21.80
CA PRO A 107 -20.67 -5.24 -23.22
C PRO A 107 -20.27 -4.10 -24.17
#